data_AF-V9KTR6-F1
#
_entry.id   AF-V9KTR6-F1
#
_cell.length_a   1.000
_cell.length_b   1.000
_cell.length_c   1.000
_cell.angle_alpha   90.00
_cell.angle_beta   90.00
_cell.angle_gamma   90.00
#
_symmetry.space_group_name_H-M   'P 1'
#
loop_
_entity.id
_entity.type
_entity.pdbx_description
1 polymer ?
#
loop_
_entity_poly.entity_id
_entity_poly.type
_entity_poly.pdbx_seq_one_letter_code
_entity_poly.pdbx_strand_id
1 'polypeptide(L)'
;MAEAHQAVAFQFTVTPDGIDLHLSHEALKQVYLSGRRSWNKRFIRFKNGCLTGVYPASPSSWLFVVVAVMATMYARVDPSLGMISRIRDHLPASGFLSSQSQSVLSALLFSTVLWMALVFTMRQTLKLLLSYQGWMFMEHGKIPTSTKLWQILVQIFSGRKPLLYSFQTSLPRLPVPAIHDTTQRYLVSVRHLLDEEQWKRTQALARDFEVTVGPRLQWYLKLKSWWANNYVSDWWEEYVYLRGRSPIMVNSNYFAMDFLYFIPTGVQTARAANAIYAMLLYRRKLEREQIRPFIGLNTIPTCSWQYERMFNPCRIPGIEAGMCPLPHTPRSEEHT
;
A
#
# COMPACT_ATOMS: atom_id res chain seq x y z
N MET A 1 -1.88 -6.04 -31.02
CA MET A 1 -1.16 -6.31 -32.29
C MET A 1 0.21 -6.98 -32.12
N ALA A 2 0.96 -6.78 -31.02
CA ALA A 2 2.25 -7.47 -30.83
C ALA A 2 2.13 -9.01 -30.66
N GLU A 3 1.03 -9.49 -30.09
CA GLU A 3 0.78 -10.94 -29.92
C GLU A 3 0.48 -11.65 -31.24
N ALA A 4 -0.14 -10.96 -32.21
CA ALA A 4 -0.41 -11.54 -33.54
C ALA A 4 0.87 -11.76 -34.35
N HIS A 5 1.87 -10.87 -34.24
CA HIS A 5 3.19 -11.09 -34.85
C HIS A 5 4.00 -12.21 -34.16
N GLN A 6 3.78 -12.45 -32.87
CA GLN A 6 4.40 -13.58 -32.17
C GLN A 6 3.82 -14.91 -32.63
N ALA A 7 2.51 -14.99 -32.89
CA ALA A 7 1.85 -16.19 -33.39
C ALA A 7 2.27 -16.59 -34.82
N VAL A 8 2.65 -15.63 -35.67
CA VAL A 8 3.14 -15.90 -37.05
C VAL A 8 4.57 -16.46 -37.06
N ALA A 9 5.33 -16.30 -35.97
CA ALA A 9 6.73 -16.70 -35.89
C ALA A 9 6.95 -18.12 -35.32
N PHE A 10 5.87 -18.78 -34.87
CA PHE A 10 5.83 -20.19 -34.47
C PHE A 10 4.86 -20.92 -35.42
N GLN A 11 5.35 -21.33 -36.59
CA GLN A 11 4.59 -22.24 -37.45
C GLN A 11 4.78 -23.66 -36.92
N PHE A 12 3.71 -24.25 -36.39
CA PHE A 12 3.63 -25.68 -36.09
C PHE A 12 2.86 -26.35 -37.23
N THR A 13 3.54 -27.17 -38.01
CA THR A 13 2.89 -28.03 -39.00
C THR A 13 2.96 -29.46 -38.48
N VAL A 14 1.80 -30.02 -38.15
CA VAL A 14 1.70 -31.43 -37.75
C VAL A 14 1.67 -32.25 -39.04
N THR A 15 2.74 -32.99 -39.31
CA THR A 15 2.82 -33.93 -40.43
C THR A 15 2.64 -35.36 -39.90
N PRO A 16 2.30 -36.34 -40.77
CA PRO A 16 2.12 -37.74 -40.36
C PRO A 16 3.37 -38.36 -39.70
N ASP A 17 4.55 -37.79 -39.95
CA ASP A 17 5.85 -38.25 -39.44
C ASP A 17 6.33 -37.50 -38.17
N GLY A 18 5.61 -36.48 -37.70
CA GLY A 18 5.95 -35.76 -36.48
C GLY A 18 5.55 -34.28 -36.46
N ILE A 19 6.01 -33.56 -35.43
CA ILE A 19 5.78 -32.10 -35.28
C ILE A 19 6.99 -31.38 -35.87
N ASP A 20 6.82 -30.64 -36.96
CA ASP A 20 7.88 -29.80 -37.54
C ASP A 20 7.81 -28.37 -36.96
N LEU A 21 8.90 -27.92 -36.36
CA LEU A 21 9.00 -26.66 -35.61
C LEU A 21 9.96 -25.69 -36.31
N HIS A 22 9.42 -24.78 -37.11
CA HIS A 22 10.20 -23.69 -37.69
C HIS A 22 10.40 -22.54 -36.67
N LEU A 23 11.44 -22.64 -35.85
CA LEU A 23 11.83 -21.62 -34.88
C LEU A 23 12.63 -20.49 -35.54
N SER A 24 11.99 -19.34 -35.77
CA SER A 24 12.71 -18.16 -36.25
C SER A 24 13.66 -17.60 -35.17
N HIS A 25 14.89 -17.26 -35.56
CA HIS A 25 15.87 -16.62 -34.67
C HIS A 25 15.33 -15.30 -34.08
N GLU A 26 14.47 -14.61 -34.83
CA GLU A 26 13.80 -13.39 -34.38
C GLU A 26 12.78 -13.66 -33.27
N ALA A 27 12.01 -14.75 -33.33
CA ALA A 27 11.14 -15.19 -32.24
C ALA A 27 11.94 -15.49 -30.97
N LEU A 28 13.04 -16.25 -31.07
CA LEU A 28 13.90 -16.55 -29.92
C LEU A 28 14.47 -15.27 -29.28
N LYS A 29 14.88 -14.29 -30.10
CA LYS A 29 15.33 -12.99 -29.61
C LYS A 29 14.21 -12.25 -28.87
N GLN A 30 12.98 -12.25 -29.39
CA GLN A 30 11.84 -11.60 -28.73
C GLN A 30 11.44 -12.32 -27.43
N VAL A 31 11.47 -13.66 -27.41
CA VAL A 31 11.24 -14.47 -26.21
C VAL A 31 12.29 -14.15 -25.15
N TYR A 32 13.58 -14.11 -25.51
CA TYR A 32 14.65 -13.72 -24.60
C TYR A 32 14.47 -12.30 -24.05
N LEU A 33 14.18 -11.32 -24.92
CA LEU A 33 13.94 -9.93 -24.50
C LEU A 33 12.71 -9.82 -23.59
N SER A 34 11.65 -10.57 -23.87
CA SER A 34 10.45 -10.66 -23.04
C SER A 34 10.76 -11.28 -21.67
N GLY A 35 11.49 -12.40 -21.65
CA GLY A 35 11.97 -13.07 -20.44
C GLY A 35 12.81 -12.14 -19.58
N ARG A 36 13.79 -11.45 -20.17
CA ARG A 36 14.62 -10.45 -19.48
C ARG A 36 13.79 -9.32 -18.89
N ARG A 37 12.81 -8.80 -19.62
CA ARG A 37 11.89 -7.75 -19.11
C ARG A 37 11.05 -8.26 -17.95
N SER A 38 10.49 -9.47 -18.06
CA SER A 38 9.70 -10.11 -17.01
C SER A 38 10.51 -10.32 -15.73
N TRP A 39 11.71 -10.87 -15.86
CA TRP A 39 12.63 -11.08 -14.75
C TRP A 39 13.05 -9.76 -14.09
N ASN A 40 13.39 -8.74 -14.88
CA ASN A 40 13.67 -7.39 -14.35
C ASN A 40 12.48 -6.81 -13.58
N LYS A 41 11.24 -6.99 -14.06
CA LYS A 41 10.04 -6.54 -13.33
C LYS A 41 9.85 -7.30 -12.01
N ARG A 42 10.08 -8.62 -11.99
CA ARG A 42 10.00 -9.44 -10.78
C ARG A 42 11.06 -9.01 -9.76
N PHE A 43 12.30 -8.80 -10.21
CA PHE A 43 13.38 -8.33 -9.36
C PHE A 43 13.11 -6.95 -8.77
N ILE A 44 12.61 -6.00 -9.57
CA ILE A 44 12.25 -4.66 -9.05
C ILE A 44 11.15 -4.76 -7.99
N ARG A 45 10.09 -5.54 -8.23
CA ARG A 45 9.02 -5.74 -7.24
C ARG A 45 9.53 -6.39 -5.96
N PHE A 46 10.37 -7.43 -6.07
CA PHE A 46 11.00 -8.05 -4.91
C PHE A 46 11.87 -7.04 -4.13
N LYS A 47 12.75 -6.33 -4.82
CA LYS A 47 13.60 -5.29 -4.24
C LYS A 47 12.76 -4.22 -3.53
N ASN A 48 11.73 -3.71 -4.18
CA ASN A 48 10.85 -2.69 -3.60
C ASN A 48 10.10 -3.23 -2.40
N GLY A 49 9.60 -4.47 -2.45
CA GLY A 49 8.99 -5.15 -1.31
C GLY A 49 9.93 -5.27 -0.11
N CYS A 50 11.21 -5.59 -0.33
CA CYS A 50 12.22 -5.56 0.73
C CYS A 50 12.45 -4.14 1.27
N LEU A 51 12.54 -3.14 0.40
CA LEU A 51 12.77 -1.74 0.80
C LEU A 51 11.59 -1.15 1.60
N THR A 52 10.36 -1.35 1.14
CA THR A 52 9.15 -0.92 1.85
C THR A 52 8.92 -1.75 3.11
N GLY A 53 9.31 -3.03 3.09
CA GLY A 53 9.26 -3.94 4.23
C GLY A 53 10.12 -3.52 5.42
N VAL A 54 11.22 -2.79 5.20
CA VAL A 54 12.14 -2.35 6.27
C VAL A 54 12.06 -0.84 6.56
N TYR A 55 11.20 -0.13 5.84
CA TYR A 55 10.95 1.29 6.05
C TYR A 55 10.36 1.54 7.47
N PRO A 56 10.77 2.61 8.19
CA PRO A 56 11.51 3.80 7.75
C PRO A 56 13.04 3.68 7.67
N ALA A 57 13.62 2.53 8.04
CA ALA A 57 15.06 2.33 7.92
C ALA A 57 15.47 1.97 6.48
N SER A 58 16.79 1.92 6.24
CA SER A 58 17.37 1.46 4.97
C SER A 58 18.11 0.13 5.15
N PRO A 59 18.21 -0.73 4.13
CA PRO A 59 19.05 -1.92 4.20
C PRO A 59 20.53 -1.60 4.48
N SER A 60 21.01 -0.41 4.11
CA SER A 60 22.36 0.03 4.45
C SER A 60 22.57 0.26 5.95
N SER A 61 21.52 0.61 6.70
CA SER A 61 21.61 0.75 8.16
C SER A 61 21.90 -0.58 8.87
N TRP A 62 21.53 -1.71 8.27
CA TRP A 62 21.89 -3.04 8.79
C TRP A 62 23.41 -3.23 8.81
N LEU A 63 24.11 -2.84 7.73
CA LEU A 63 25.57 -2.91 7.67
C LEU A 63 26.22 -2.07 8.77
N PHE A 64 25.66 -0.89 9.07
CA PHE A 64 26.16 -0.05 10.16
C PHE A 64 26.03 -0.74 11.52
N VAL A 65 24.88 -1.37 11.80
CA VAL A 65 24.66 -2.14 13.04
C VAL A 65 25.64 -3.31 13.12
N VAL A 66 25.80 -4.08 12.04
CA VAL A 66 26.76 -5.20 11.98
C VAL A 66 28.18 -4.73 12.24
N VAL A 67 28.64 -3.69 11.55
CA VAL A 67 30.00 -3.15 11.73
C VAL A 67 30.21 -2.65 13.16
N ALA A 68 29.22 -1.96 13.75
CA ALA A 68 29.30 -1.48 15.13
C ALA A 68 29.37 -2.63 16.16
N VAL A 69 28.55 -3.68 16.00
CA VAL A 69 28.57 -4.86 16.86
C VAL A 69 29.86 -5.66 16.69
N MET A 70 30.36 -5.80 15.46
CA MET A 70 31.63 -6.46 15.20
C MET A 70 32.81 -5.68 15.77
N ALA A 71 32.83 -4.35 15.62
CA ALA A 71 33.88 -3.49 16.17
C ALA A 71 33.93 -3.55 17.70
N THR A 72 32.77 -3.52 18.36
CA THR A 72 32.67 -3.66 19.82
C THR A 72 33.12 -5.04 20.30
N MET A 73 32.76 -6.10 19.58
CA MET A 73 33.24 -7.46 19.85
C MET A 73 34.78 -7.56 19.77
N TYR A 74 35.41 -6.97 18.75
CA TYR A 74 36.87 -6.93 18.62
C TYR A 74 37.54 -6.05 19.69
N ALA A 75 36.86 -4.98 20.12
CA ALA A 75 37.30 -4.13 21.23
C ALA A 75 37.11 -4.77 22.62
N ARG A 76 36.60 -6.02 22.70
CA ARG A 76 36.26 -6.73 23.95
C ARG A 76 35.28 -5.99 24.86
N VAL A 77 34.48 -5.10 24.28
CA VAL A 77 33.34 -4.49 24.96
C VAL A 77 32.12 -5.29 24.56
N ASP A 78 31.37 -5.85 25.52
CA ASP A 78 30.18 -6.63 25.22
C ASP A 78 28.90 -5.79 25.36
N PRO A 79 28.43 -5.13 24.28
CA PRO A 79 27.17 -4.39 24.30
C PRO A 79 25.95 -5.33 24.35
N SER A 80 26.14 -6.63 24.12
CA SER A 80 25.06 -7.61 24.05
C SER A 80 24.71 -8.21 25.41
N LEU A 81 25.39 -7.81 26.49
CA LEU A 81 25.21 -8.36 27.85
C LEU A 81 25.27 -9.90 27.88
N GLY A 82 26.20 -10.49 27.13
CA GLY A 82 26.39 -11.94 27.03
C GLY A 82 25.45 -12.64 26.05
N MET A 83 24.52 -11.94 25.38
CA MET A 83 23.56 -12.57 24.45
C MET A 83 24.25 -13.20 23.24
N ILE A 84 25.33 -12.60 22.72
CA ILE A 84 26.10 -13.18 21.61
C ILE A 84 26.69 -14.54 22.00
N SER A 85 27.21 -14.65 23.23
CA SER A 85 27.75 -15.92 23.75
C SER A 85 26.65 -16.99 23.89
N ARG A 86 25.47 -16.63 24.39
CA ARG A 86 24.33 -17.57 24.48
C ARG A 86 23.87 -18.05 23.12
N ILE A 87 23.83 -17.17 22.12
CA ILE A 87 23.49 -17.55 20.74
C ILE A 87 24.52 -18.53 20.19
N ARG A 88 25.81 -18.25 20.41
CA ARG A 88 26.91 -19.14 19.99
C ARG A 88 26.74 -20.54 20.57
N ASP A 89 26.41 -20.66 21.85
CA ASP A 89 26.31 -21.95 22.55
C ASP A 89 25.09 -22.78 22.09
N HIS A 90 24.05 -22.15 21.54
CA HIS A 90 22.85 -22.82 21.01
C HIS A 90 22.88 -23.02 19.48
N LEU A 91 23.99 -22.73 18.80
CA LEU A 91 24.09 -22.94 17.36
C LEU A 91 24.16 -24.45 17.02
N PRO A 92 23.27 -24.98 16.17
CA PRO A 92 23.25 -26.41 15.82
C PRO A 92 24.44 -26.86 14.95
N ALA A 93 25.27 -25.93 14.48
CA ALA A 93 26.44 -26.18 13.64
C ALA A 93 27.78 -26.14 14.40
N SER A 94 27.74 -26.26 15.73
CA SER A 94 28.92 -26.13 16.61
C SER A 94 30.04 -27.14 16.31
N GLY A 95 29.73 -28.29 15.71
CA GLY A 95 30.71 -29.33 15.34
C GLY A 95 31.43 -29.11 14.00
N PHE A 96 30.92 -28.26 13.10
CA PHE A 96 31.46 -28.09 11.75
C PHE A 96 32.20 -26.76 11.53
N LEU A 97 32.03 -25.78 12.43
CA LEU A 97 32.54 -24.42 12.28
C LEU A 97 33.65 -24.12 13.28
N SER A 98 34.67 -23.37 12.86
CA SER A 98 35.72 -22.87 13.76
C SER A 98 35.14 -21.93 14.84
N SER A 99 35.78 -21.86 16.02
CA SER A 99 35.35 -20.97 17.12
C SER A 99 35.24 -19.50 16.70
N GLN A 100 36.12 -19.05 15.81
CA GLN A 100 36.06 -17.70 15.23
C GLN A 100 34.83 -17.55 14.31
N SER A 101 34.57 -18.50 13.42
CA SER A 101 33.39 -18.49 12.54
C SER A 101 32.08 -18.51 13.32
N GLN A 102 32.01 -19.27 14.42
CA GLN A 102 30.84 -19.30 15.30
C GLN A 102 30.60 -17.95 15.99
N SER A 103 31.68 -17.29 16.45
CA SER A 103 31.59 -15.96 17.07
C SER A 103 31.12 -14.91 16.06
N VAL A 104 31.65 -14.91 14.83
CA VAL A 104 31.16 -14.01 13.76
C VAL A 104 29.70 -14.29 13.40
N LEU A 105 29.31 -15.56 13.27
CA LEU A 105 27.93 -15.93 12.93
C LEU A 105 26.95 -15.51 14.02
N SER A 106 27.28 -15.76 15.29
CA SER A 106 26.45 -15.33 16.43
C SER A 106 26.31 -13.80 16.51
N ALA A 107 27.39 -13.05 16.25
CA ALA A 107 27.35 -11.59 16.19
C ALA A 107 26.51 -11.08 15.01
N LEU A 108 26.57 -11.73 13.84
CA LEU A 108 25.73 -11.41 12.70
C LEU A 108 24.24 -11.65 13.00
N LEU A 109 23.90 -12.79 13.61
CA LEU A 109 22.53 -13.11 14.03
C LEU A 109 22.01 -12.14 15.09
N PHE A 110 22.83 -11.79 16.08
CA PHE A 110 22.45 -10.78 17.07
C PHE A 110 22.21 -9.41 16.40
N SER A 111 23.10 -9.00 15.50
CA SER A 111 23.00 -7.72 14.77
C SER A 111 21.75 -7.65 13.89
N THR A 112 21.39 -8.74 13.20
CA THR A 112 20.16 -8.79 12.38
C THR A 112 18.91 -8.67 13.26
N VAL A 113 18.85 -9.39 14.38
CA VAL A 113 17.72 -9.32 15.33
C VAL A 113 17.62 -7.92 15.95
N LEU A 114 18.73 -7.34 16.39
CA LEU A 114 18.78 -5.98 16.94
C LEU A 114 18.31 -4.95 15.90
N TRP A 115 18.78 -5.07 14.66
CA TRP A 115 18.36 -4.19 13.58
C TRP A 115 16.87 -4.33 13.27
N MET A 116 16.34 -5.56 13.18
CA MET A 116 14.90 -5.79 12.98
C MET A 116 14.06 -5.21 14.13
N ALA A 117 14.52 -5.34 15.38
CA ALA A 117 13.88 -4.73 16.54
C ALA A 117 13.86 -3.19 16.43
N LEU A 118 14.96 -2.57 16.02
CA LEU A 118 15.04 -1.12 15.79
C LEU A 118 14.09 -0.66 14.67
N VAL A 119 14.02 -1.40 13.56
CA VAL A 119 13.06 -1.13 12.48
C VAL A 119 11.63 -1.21 12.99
N PHE A 120 11.32 -2.25 13.78
CA PHE A 120 10.00 -2.43 14.36
C PHE A 120 9.64 -1.28 15.30
N THR A 121 10.54 -0.86 16.20
CA THR A 121 10.27 0.27 17.11
C THR A 121 10.08 1.57 16.35
N MET A 122 10.93 1.89 15.37
CA MET A 122 10.76 3.08 14.52
C MET A 122 9.43 3.08 13.76
N ARG A 123 8.97 1.90 13.32
CA ARG A 123 7.66 1.77 12.67
C ARG A 123 6.51 2.02 13.65
N GLN A 124 6.58 1.44 14.85
CA GLN A 124 5.53 1.66 15.86
C GLN A 124 5.49 3.12 16.32
N THR A 125 6.63 3.79 16.47
CA THR A 125 6.66 5.21 16.81
C THR A 125 6.07 6.06 15.68
N LEU A 126 6.43 5.78 14.42
CA LEU A 126 5.83 6.48 13.28
C LEU A 126 4.31 6.27 13.23
N LYS A 127 3.84 5.04 13.44
CA LYS A 127 2.40 4.73 13.48
C LYS A 127 1.68 5.46 14.62
N LEU A 128 2.29 5.53 15.80
CA LEU A 128 1.75 6.28 16.93
C LEU A 128 1.68 7.78 16.61
N LEU A 129 2.74 8.36 16.04
CA LEU A 129 2.75 9.76 15.62
C LEU A 129 1.64 10.02 14.59
N LEU A 130 1.48 9.16 13.59
CA LEU A 130 0.45 9.31 12.56
C LEU A 130 -0.98 9.08 13.09
N SER A 131 -1.15 8.42 14.24
CA SER A 131 -2.46 8.23 14.88
C SER A 131 -3.01 9.51 15.52
N TYR A 132 -2.18 10.53 15.72
CA TYR A 132 -2.64 11.83 16.20
C TYR A 132 -3.51 12.51 15.15
N GLN A 133 -4.76 12.82 15.52
CA GLN A 133 -5.77 13.40 14.64
C GLN A 133 -6.14 14.85 14.97
N GLY A 134 -5.57 15.41 16.04
CA GLY A 134 -5.92 16.77 16.51
C GLY A 134 -5.67 17.85 15.45
N TRP A 135 -4.73 17.62 14.54
CA TRP A 135 -4.40 18.52 13.44
C TRP A 135 -5.57 18.76 12.46
N MET A 136 -6.52 17.83 12.33
CA MET A 136 -7.64 17.96 11.37
C MET A 136 -8.67 19.02 11.78
N PHE A 137 -8.82 19.25 13.08
CA PHE A 137 -9.84 20.15 13.63
C PHE A 137 -9.29 21.55 13.94
N MET A 138 -8.05 21.84 13.50
CA MET A 138 -7.40 23.12 13.78
C MET A 138 -7.85 24.20 12.80
N GLU A 139 -8.00 25.43 13.31
CA GLU A 139 -8.19 26.60 12.47
C GLU A 139 -6.94 26.88 11.62
N HIS A 140 -7.16 27.22 10.35
CA HIS A 140 -6.08 27.54 9.44
C HIS A 140 -5.35 28.81 9.93
N GLY A 141 -4.03 28.74 10.09
CA GLY A 141 -3.17 29.88 10.45
C GLY A 141 -2.65 29.91 11.89
N LYS A 142 -3.28 29.19 12.85
CA LYS A 142 -2.84 29.14 14.24
C LYS A 142 -2.37 27.73 14.63
N ILE A 143 -1.11 27.42 14.36
CA ILE A 143 -0.54 26.11 14.70
C ILE A 143 0.13 26.19 16.09
N PRO A 144 -0.36 25.46 17.12
CA PRO A 144 0.26 25.44 18.44
C PRO A 144 1.65 24.79 18.39
N THR A 145 2.50 25.15 19.35
CA THR A 145 3.89 24.66 19.43
C THR A 145 3.97 23.14 19.54
N SER A 146 3.01 22.49 20.22
CA SER A 146 2.90 21.03 20.31
C SER A 146 2.73 20.36 18.94
N THR A 147 1.87 20.90 18.07
CA THR A 147 1.66 20.39 16.72
C THR A 147 2.88 20.62 15.84
N LYS A 148 3.59 21.75 16.01
CA LYS A 148 4.86 21.99 15.31
C LYS A 148 5.92 20.96 15.71
N LEU A 149 6.05 20.67 17.01
CA LEU A 149 6.96 19.63 17.51
C LEU A 149 6.59 18.26 16.93
N TRP A 150 5.31 17.91 16.95
CA TRP A 150 4.80 16.67 16.36
C TRP A 150 5.13 16.58 14.86
N GLN A 151 4.96 17.65 14.09
CA GLN A 151 5.31 17.66 12.66
C GLN A 151 6.80 17.37 12.44
N ILE A 152 7.68 18.01 13.21
CA ILE A 152 9.12 17.76 13.16
C ILE A 152 9.43 16.30 13.48
N LEU A 153 8.80 15.73 14.51
CA LEU A 153 8.96 14.31 14.86
C LEU A 153 8.52 13.41 13.72
N VAL A 154 7.35 13.64 13.11
CA VAL A 154 6.90 12.86 11.95
C VAL A 154 7.92 12.93 10.80
N GLN A 155 8.47 14.10 10.51
CA GLN A 155 9.48 14.27 9.46
C GLN A 155 10.78 13.51 9.75
N ILE A 156 11.25 13.52 11.00
CA ILE A 156 12.44 12.76 11.42
C ILE A 156 12.21 11.25 11.25
N PHE A 157 11.06 10.74 11.70
CA PHE A 157 10.74 9.31 11.65
C PHE A 157 10.27 8.81 10.27
N SER A 158 9.93 9.72 9.34
CA SER A 158 9.54 9.39 7.97
C SER A 158 10.73 9.06 7.04
N GLY A 159 11.97 8.98 7.55
CA GLY A 159 13.12 8.57 6.75
C GLY A 159 13.38 9.44 5.51
N ARG A 160 14.30 8.99 4.64
CA ARG A 160 14.71 9.75 3.44
C ARG A 160 14.29 9.00 2.17
N LYS A 161 13.60 9.71 1.26
CA LYS A 161 13.18 9.23 -0.09
C LYS A 161 12.25 8.00 -0.06
N PRO A 162 11.02 8.15 0.45
CA PRO A 162 10.05 7.05 0.42
C PRO A 162 9.67 6.68 -1.03
N LEU A 163 9.57 5.38 -1.29
CA LEU A 163 8.83 4.81 -2.42
C LEU A 163 7.32 4.97 -2.19
N LEU A 164 6.54 4.83 -3.26
CA LEU A 164 5.08 5.02 -3.26
C LEU A 164 4.37 4.31 -2.08
N TYR A 165 4.72 3.06 -1.81
CA TYR A 165 4.04 2.25 -0.78
C TYR A 165 4.75 2.19 0.58
N SER A 166 5.80 3.00 0.79
CA SER A 166 6.65 2.91 1.99
C SER A 166 5.86 3.11 3.30
N PHE A 167 4.88 4.00 3.30
CA PHE A 167 4.10 4.33 4.49
C PHE A 167 2.95 3.35 4.78
N GLN A 168 2.59 2.45 3.85
CA GLN A 168 1.37 1.65 3.95
C GLN A 168 1.29 0.81 5.24
N THR A 169 2.43 0.32 5.70
CA THR A 169 2.52 -0.48 6.93
C THR A 169 2.56 0.35 8.21
N SER A 170 2.80 1.67 8.08
CA SER A 170 2.89 2.63 9.18
C SER A 170 1.63 3.47 9.35
N LEU A 171 0.71 3.46 8.37
CA LEU A 171 -0.55 4.19 8.47
C LEU A 171 -1.43 3.63 9.61
N PRO A 172 -2.09 4.50 10.40
CA PRO A 172 -3.02 4.07 11.42
C PRO A 172 -4.28 3.46 10.79
N ARG A 173 -4.96 2.59 11.52
CA ARG A 173 -6.29 2.11 11.12
C ARG A 173 -7.29 3.25 11.24
N LEU A 174 -8.32 3.22 10.41
CA LEU A 174 -9.43 4.17 10.52
C LEU A 174 -10.14 3.96 11.87
N PRO A 175 -10.24 4.98 12.74
CA PRO A 175 -10.90 4.84 14.04
C PRO A 175 -12.40 4.69 13.86
N VAL A 176 -13.04 3.97 14.79
CA VAL A 176 -14.49 3.88 14.90
C VAL A 176 -14.98 4.98 15.86
N PRO A 177 -15.70 6.02 15.40
CA PRO A 177 -16.21 7.08 16.27
C PRO A 177 -17.18 6.54 17.33
N ALA A 178 -17.30 7.23 18.46
CA ALA A 178 -18.30 6.86 19.48
C ALA A 178 -19.73 7.02 18.92
N ILE A 179 -20.66 6.15 19.35
CA ILE A 179 -22.06 6.22 18.91
C ILE A 179 -22.66 7.56 19.29
N HIS A 180 -22.42 8.01 20.53
CA HIS A 180 -22.91 9.28 21.04
C HIS A 180 -22.45 10.45 20.15
N ASP A 181 -21.14 10.57 19.88
CA ASP A 181 -20.59 11.62 19.01
C ASP A 181 -21.19 11.57 17.60
N THR A 182 -21.36 10.36 17.05
CA THR A 182 -21.95 10.15 15.72
C THR A 182 -23.40 10.63 15.69
N THR A 183 -24.18 10.27 16.70
CA THR A 183 -25.60 10.58 16.80
C THR A 183 -25.84 12.06 17.06
N GLN A 184 -25.03 12.70 17.91
CA GLN A 184 -25.06 14.15 18.10
C GLN A 184 -24.76 14.91 16.80
N ARG A 185 -23.70 14.51 16.07
CA ARG A 185 -23.38 15.12 14.77
C ARG A 185 -24.48 14.90 13.74
N TYR A 186 -25.10 13.72 13.73
CA TYR A 186 -26.27 13.44 12.90
C TYR A 186 -27.42 14.39 13.21
N LEU A 187 -27.80 14.55 14.48
CA LEU A 187 -28.86 15.46 14.90
C LEU A 187 -28.56 16.91 14.50
N VAL A 188 -27.33 17.38 14.69
CA VAL A 188 -26.92 18.72 14.22
C VAL A 188 -27.10 18.85 12.70
N SER A 189 -26.71 17.84 11.92
CA SER A 189 -26.78 17.88 10.46
C SER A 189 -28.20 17.95 9.90
N VAL A 190 -29.17 17.31 10.57
CA VAL A 190 -30.56 17.27 10.12
C VAL A 190 -31.43 18.36 10.75
N ARG A 191 -30.95 19.07 11.78
CA ARG A 191 -31.74 20.05 12.54
C ARG A 191 -32.46 21.07 11.65
N HIS A 192 -31.78 21.55 10.61
CA HIS A 192 -32.29 22.58 9.72
C HIS A 192 -33.19 22.05 8.60
N LEU A 193 -33.32 20.72 8.47
CA LEU A 193 -34.16 20.05 7.48
C LEU A 193 -35.52 19.63 8.04
N LEU A 194 -35.69 19.70 9.37
CA LEU A 194 -36.83 19.14 10.08
C LEU A 194 -37.64 20.24 10.76
N ASP A 195 -38.97 20.11 10.70
CA ASP A 195 -39.88 20.87 11.54
C ASP A 195 -39.79 20.42 13.01
N GLU A 196 -40.50 21.11 13.91
CA GLU A 196 -40.38 20.88 15.35
C GLU A 196 -40.92 19.51 15.78
N GLU A 197 -41.95 18.98 15.10
CA GLU A 197 -42.51 17.67 15.41
C GLU A 197 -41.57 16.55 14.96
N GLN A 198 -41.08 16.64 13.72
CA GLN A 198 -40.10 15.73 13.14
C GLN A 198 -38.78 15.77 13.92
N TRP A 199 -38.37 16.94 14.39
CA TRP A 199 -37.18 17.11 15.22
C TRP A 199 -37.29 16.33 16.53
N LYS A 200 -38.41 16.52 17.27
CA LYS A 200 -38.66 15.79 18.53
C LYS A 200 -38.68 14.28 18.31
N ARG A 201 -39.35 13.82 17.25
CA ARG A 201 -39.38 12.40 16.87
C ARG A 201 -37.99 11.87 16.56
N THR A 202 -37.20 12.59 15.76
CA THR A 202 -35.84 12.18 15.37
C THR A 202 -34.91 12.14 16.59
N GLN A 203 -35.01 13.10 17.50
CA GLN A 203 -34.26 13.10 18.75
C GLN A 203 -34.61 11.90 19.64
N ALA A 204 -35.90 11.54 19.73
CA ALA A 204 -36.33 10.35 20.47
C ALA A 204 -35.75 9.06 19.86
N LEU A 205 -35.84 8.90 18.54
CA LEU A 205 -35.29 7.74 17.83
C LEU A 205 -33.76 7.63 17.96
N ALA A 206 -33.06 8.76 17.86
CA ALA A 206 -31.63 8.84 18.05
C ALA A 206 -31.21 8.38 19.46
N ARG A 207 -31.91 8.84 20.50
CA ARG A 207 -31.68 8.39 21.89
C ARG A 207 -32.00 6.92 22.09
N ASP A 208 -33.11 6.44 21.52
CA ASP A 208 -33.48 5.03 21.58
C ASP A 208 -32.40 4.15 20.94
N PHE A 209 -31.92 4.53 19.75
CA PHE A 209 -30.82 3.83 19.07
C PHE A 209 -29.53 3.81 19.91
N GLU A 210 -29.15 4.93 20.54
CA GLU A 210 -27.95 5.02 21.40
C GLU A 210 -28.00 4.02 22.58
N VAL A 211 -29.18 3.76 23.13
CA VAL A 211 -29.36 2.91 24.32
C VAL A 211 -29.65 1.45 23.96
N THR A 212 -30.38 1.19 22.87
CA THR A 212 -30.87 -0.14 22.52
C THR A 212 -29.92 -0.89 21.58
N VAL A 213 -30.05 -0.68 20.26
CA VAL A 213 -29.39 -1.48 19.22
C VAL A 213 -27.97 -0.97 18.94
N GLY A 214 -27.74 0.33 19.07
CA GLY A 214 -26.46 1.00 18.78
C GLY A 214 -25.25 0.34 19.46
N PRO A 215 -25.27 0.07 20.78
CA PRO A 215 -24.15 -0.56 21.50
C PRO A 215 -23.73 -1.91 20.90
N ARG A 216 -24.70 -2.73 20.52
CA ARG A 216 -24.45 -4.04 19.90
C ARG A 216 -23.83 -3.90 18.50
N LEU A 217 -24.35 -2.99 17.68
CA LEU A 217 -23.80 -2.74 16.34
C LEU A 217 -22.39 -2.13 16.40
N GLN A 218 -22.15 -1.20 17.32
CA GLN A 218 -20.84 -0.62 17.56
C GLN A 218 -19.82 -1.67 18.02
N TRP A 219 -20.24 -2.65 18.81
CA TRP A 219 -19.38 -3.75 19.19
C TRP A 219 -18.95 -4.58 17.96
N TYR A 220 -19.88 -4.93 17.07
CA TYR A 220 -19.55 -5.60 15.81
C TYR A 220 -18.63 -4.76 14.92
N LEU A 221 -18.85 -3.43 14.87
CA LEU A 221 -18.03 -2.52 14.09
C LEU A 221 -16.60 -2.41 14.64
N LYS A 222 -16.45 -2.35 15.97
CA LYS A 222 -15.14 -2.40 16.64
C LYS A 222 -14.43 -3.72 16.33
N LEU A 223 -15.14 -4.85 16.45
CA LEU A 223 -14.60 -6.16 16.09
C LEU A 223 -14.10 -6.15 14.64
N LYS A 224 -14.91 -5.68 13.67
CA LYS A 224 -14.48 -5.56 12.28
C LYS A 224 -13.22 -4.70 12.12
N SER A 225 -13.12 -3.58 12.83
CA SER A 225 -11.93 -2.71 12.76
C SER A 225 -10.65 -3.32 13.35
N TRP A 226 -10.77 -4.37 14.17
CA TRP A 226 -9.60 -5.12 14.64
C TRP A 226 -9.06 -6.10 13.60
N TRP A 227 -9.94 -6.67 12.76
CA TRP A 227 -9.59 -7.64 11.71
C TRP A 227 -9.31 -7.00 10.34
N ALA A 228 -9.84 -5.81 10.07
CA ALA A 228 -9.64 -5.10 8.81
C ALA A 228 -8.61 -3.97 8.93
N ASN A 229 -7.84 -3.71 7.86
CA ASN A 229 -6.97 -2.53 7.78
C ASN A 229 -7.78 -1.23 7.75
N ASN A 230 -8.94 -1.28 7.09
CA ASN A 230 -9.96 -0.23 7.08
C ASN A 230 -11.32 -0.93 7.15
N TYR A 231 -12.12 -0.62 8.18
CA TYR A 231 -13.39 -1.31 8.40
C TYR A 231 -14.51 -0.89 7.44
N VAL A 232 -14.30 0.15 6.63
CA VAL A 232 -15.29 0.73 5.72
C VAL A 232 -15.04 0.34 4.27
N SER A 233 -13.79 0.13 3.86
CA SER A 233 -13.42 0.09 2.43
C SER A 233 -14.15 -0.97 1.60
N ASP A 234 -14.28 -2.19 2.12
CA ASP A 234 -14.98 -3.30 1.46
C ASP A 234 -16.48 -3.03 1.33
N TRP A 235 -17.14 -2.64 2.42
CA TRP A 235 -18.56 -2.30 2.41
C TRP A 235 -18.86 -1.06 1.56
N TRP A 236 -17.99 -0.06 1.59
CA TRP A 236 -18.13 1.13 0.77
C TRP A 236 -18.07 0.78 -0.71
N GLU A 237 -17.07 0.01 -1.12
CA GLU A 237 -16.95 -0.45 -2.50
C GLU A 237 -18.18 -1.27 -2.93
N GLU A 238 -18.58 -2.25 -2.12
CA GLU A 238 -19.67 -3.16 -2.45
C GLU A 238 -21.03 -2.47 -2.48
N TYR A 239 -21.43 -1.83 -1.38
CA TYR A 239 -22.80 -1.33 -1.20
C TYR A 239 -23.02 0.02 -1.87
N VAL A 240 -22.02 0.89 -1.96
CA VAL A 240 -22.18 2.21 -2.59
C VAL A 240 -22.02 2.13 -4.10
N TYR A 241 -21.09 1.32 -4.61
CA TYR A 241 -20.77 1.32 -6.04
C TYR A 241 -21.15 0.04 -6.78
N LEU A 242 -20.81 -1.14 -6.24
CA LEU A 242 -20.92 -2.39 -7.00
C LEU A 242 -22.34 -2.96 -7.05
N ARG A 243 -23.13 -2.81 -5.99
CA ARG A 243 -24.54 -3.24 -5.93
C ARG A 243 -25.52 -2.26 -6.59
N GLY A 244 -25.11 -1.01 -6.82
CA GLY A 244 -25.92 -0.01 -7.51
C GLY A 244 -26.27 -0.43 -8.94
N ARG A 245 -27.55 -0.31 -9.31
CA ARG A 245 -28.08 -0.73 -10.63
C ARG A 245 -28.35 0.39 -11.61
N SER A 246 -28.27 1.62 -11.12
CA SER A 246 -28.37 2.79 -11.96
C SER A 246 -27.19 2.82 -12.96
N PRO A 247 -27.42 3.30 -14.20
CA PRO A 247 -26.35 3.44 -15.19
C PRO A 247 -25.17 4.26 -14.67
N ILE A 248 -23.95 3.70 -14.74
CA ILE A 248 -22.77 4.33 -14.14
C ILE A 248 -22.30 5.60 -14.86
N MET A 249 -22.59 5.73 -16.16
CA MET A 249 -22.08 6.82 -16.99
C MET A 249 -22.50 8.20 -16.51
N VAL A 250 -23.70 8.32 -15.96
CA VAL A 250 -24.26 9.60 -15.47
C VAL A 250 -24.19 9.69 -13.94
N ASN A 251 -24.42 8.58 -13.25
CA ASN A 251 -24.65 8.59 -11.81
C ASN A 251 -23.38 8.38 -10.97
N SER A 252 -22.28 7.89 -11.54
CA SER A 252 -21.09 7.49 -10.77
C SER A 252 -19.76 7.84 -11.43
N ASN A 253 -19.67 7.79 -12.75
CA ASN A 253 -18.43 8.14 -13.45
C ASN A 253 -18.17 9.64 -13.34
N TYR A 254 -16.91 10.00 -13.12
CA TYR A 254 -16.45 11.38 -13.15
C TYR A 254 -15.45 11.56 -14.28
N PHE A 255 -15.35 12.77 -14.80
CA PHE A 255 -14.32 13.16 -15.75
C PHE A 255 -13.61 14.43 -15.26
N ALA A 256 -12.36 14.58 -15.66
CA ALA A 256 -11.61 15.81 -15.49
C ALA A 256 -11.04 16.21 -16.84
N MET A 257 -11.03 17.50 -17.13
CA MET A 257 -10.36 18.05 -18.30
C MET A 257 -8.92 18.40 -17.97
N ASP A 258 -8.06 18.42 -18.98
CA ASP A 258 -6.68 18.84 -18.86
C ASP A 258 -6.60 20.37 -18.74
N PHE A 259 -6.66 20.87 -17.51
CA PHE A 259 -6.40 22.27 -17.20
C PHE A 259 -4.89 22.57 -17.23
N LEU A 260 -4.24 22.22 -18.34
CA LEU A 260 -2.82 22.46 -18.53
C LEU A 260 -2.63 23.87 -19.11
N TYR A 261 -1.69 24.63 -18.55
CA TYR A 261 -1.33 25.98 -19.03
C TYR A 261 -0.48 25.93 -20.30
N PHE A 262 -0.94 25.22 -21.34
CA PHE A 262 -0.36 25.26 -22.68
C PHE A 262 -1.41 25.02 -23.75
N ILE A 263 -1.14 25.52 -24.96
CA ILE A 263 -1.98 25.28 -26.13
C ILE A 263 -1.47 24.02 -26.83
N PRO A 264 -2.24 22.91 -26.85
CA PRO A 264 -1.78 21.70 -27.50
C PRO A 264 -1.84 21.84 -29.03
N THR A 265 -1.07 21.02 -29.74
CA THR A 265 -1.12 20.97 -31.21
C THR A 265 -2.54 20.74 -31.73
N GLY A 266 -2.88 21.35 -32.87
CA GLY A 266 -4.16 21.13 -33.55
C GLY A 266 -4.31 19.71 -34.13
N VAL A 267 -3.21 18.96 -34.25
CA VAL A 267 -3.20 17.62 -34.82
C VAL A 267 -3.62 16.58 -33.77
N GLN A 268 -4.83 16.04 -33.91
CA GLN A 268 -5.43 15.09 -32.96
C GLN A 268 -4.54 13.86 -32.71
N THR A 269 -3.98 13.26 -33.77
CA THR A 269 -3.14 12.06 -33.68
C THR A 269 -1.85 12.32 -32.89
N ALA A 270 -1.21 13.47 -33.11
CA ALA A 270 -0.03 13.89 -32.37
C ALA A 270 -0.34 14.10 -30.88
N ARG A 271 -1.49 14.71 -30.55
CA ARG A 271 -1.95 14.85 -29.15
C ARG A 271 -2.18 13.49 -28.50
N ALA A 272 -2.93 12.60 -29.16
CA ALA A 272 -3.23 11.28 -28.65
C ALA A 272 -1.96 10.45 -28.42
N ALA A 273 -1.02 10.48 -29.38
CA ALA A 273 0.27 9.79 -29.25
C ALA A 273 1.07 10.29 -28.03
N ASN A 274 1.15 11.61 -27.84
CA ASN A 274 1.84 12.20 -26.68
C ASN A 274 1.16 11.85 -25.34
N ALA A 275 -0.17 11.88 -25.29
CA ALA A 275 -0.93 11.50 -24.10
C ALA A 275 -0.70 10.03 -23.73
N ILE A 276 -0.81 9.11 -24.70
CA ILE A 276 -0.56 7.67 -24.50
C ILE A 276 0.89 7.45 -24.06
N TYR A 277 1.86 8.10 -24.70
CA TYR A 277 3.26 8.01 -24.32
C TYR A 277 3.50 8.46 -22.86
N ALA A 278 2.93 9.59 -22.47
CA ALA A 278 3.00 10.09 -21.09
C ALA A 278 2.34 9.13 -20.09
N MET A 279 1.16 8.58 -20.40
CA MET A 279 0.48 7.58 -19.58
C MET A 279 1.33 6.31 -19.42
N LEU A 280 2.00 5.83 -20.47
CA LEU A 280 2.88 4.66 -20.41
C LEU A 280 4.16 4.93 -19.60
N LEU A 281 4.72 6.13 -19.68
CA LEU A 281 5.82 6.55 -18.81
C LEU A 281 5.39 6.61 -17.35
N TYR A 282 4.19 7.12 -17.08
CA TYR A 282 3.62 7.18 -15.74
C TYR A 282 3.36 5.77 -15.19
N ARG A 283 2.75 4.89 -15.99
CA ARG A 283 2.59 3.46 -15.67
C ARG A 283 3.90 2.80 -15.31
N ARG A 284 4.97 3.05 -16.07
CA ARG A 284 6.30 2.49 -15.78
C ARG A 284 6.85 2.99 -14.44
N LYS A 285 6.65 4.27 -14.10
CA LYS A 285 7.05 4.82 -12.79
C LYS A 285 6.22 4.22 -11.66
N LEU A 286 4.91 4.05 -11.87
CA LEU A 286 4.00 3.43 -10.92
C LEU A 286 4.37 1.96 -10.64
N GLU A 287 4.53 1.13 -11.68
CA GLU A 287 4.92 -0.29 -11.54
C GLU A 287 6.28 -0.47 -10.84
N ARG A 288 7.12 0.57 -10.84
CA ARG A 288 8.42 0.61 -10.15
C ARG A 288 8.37 1.33 -8.81
N GLU A 289 7.20 1.79 -8.36
CA GLU A 289 6.97 2.55 -7.12
C GLU A 289 7.79 3.84 -7.01
N GLN A 290 8.15 4.43 -8.16
CA GLN A 290 9.00 5.62 -8.25
C GLN A 290 8.20 6.93 -8.16
N ILE A 291 6.88 6.84 -8.14
CA ILE A 291 6.01 7.97 -7.83
C ILE A 291 6.14 8.24 -6.34
N ARG A 292 6.38 9.50 -5.97
CA ARG A 292 6.48 9.88 -4.56
C ARG A 292 5.09 9.73 -3.91
N PRO A 293 5.01 9.21 -2.66
CA PRO A 293 3.75 9.20 -1.94
C PRO A 293 3.24 10.63 -1.79
N PHE A 294 1.91 10.78 -1.84
CA PHE A 294 1.28 12.05 -1.56
C PHE A 294 1.40 12.37 -0.07
N ILE A 295 1.92 13.56 0.23
CA ILE A 295 2.13 14.05 1.60
C ILE A 295 1.26 15.30 1.78
N GLY A 296 0.19 15.18 2.54
CA GLY A 296 -0.66 16.31 2.94
C GLY A 296 0.06 17.22 3.94
N LEU A 297 -0.14 18.54 3.81
CA LEU A 297 0.45 19.56 4.70
C LEU A 297 1.99 19.38 4.87
N ASN A 298 2.68 18.88 3.84
CA ASN A 298 4.12 18.57 3.85
C ASN A 298 4.60 17.64 4.99
N THR A 299 3.67 16.96 5.67
CA THR A 299 4.00 16.13 6.84
C THR A 299 3.27 14.79 6.88
N ILE A 300 2.03 14.73 6.40
CA ILE A 300 1.14 13.60 6.64
C ILE A 300 1.06 12.73 5.38
N PRO A 301 1.67 11.53 5.37
CA PRO A 301 1.54 10.60 4.25
C PRO A 301 0.10 10.09 4.13
N THR A 302 -0.38 9.92 2.90
CA THR A 302 -1.69 9.33 2.63
C THR A 302 -1.59 7.91 2.07
N CYS A 303 -2.69 7.18 2.17
CA CYS A 303 -2.81 5.85 1.57
C CYS A 303 -2.67 5.94 0.05
N SER A 304 -1.75 5.14 -0.50
CA SER A 304 -1.51 5.03 -1.95
C SER A 304 -2.15 3.76 -2.56
N TRP A 305 -3.05 3.05 -1.86
CA TRP A 305 -3.58 1.75 -2.30
C TRP A 305 -4.34 1.84 -3.62
N GLN A 306 -5.08 2.94 -3.84
CA GLN A 306 -5.87 3.14 -5.05
C GLN A 306 -5.04 3.20 -6.33
N TYR A 307 -3.74 3.51 -6.26
CA TYR A 307 -2.86 3.53 -7.43
C TYR A 307 -2.75 2.15 -8.10
N GLU A 308 -2.95 1.05 -7.37
CA GLU A 308 -2.95 -0.30 -7.95
C GLU A 308 -4.08 -0.49 -8.97
N ARG A 309 -5.17 0.28 -8.83
CA ARG A 309 -6.36 0.21 -9.68
C ARG A 309 -6.38 1.26 -10.79
N MET A 310 -5.25 1.87 -11.08
CA MET A 310 -5.21 2.90 -12.12
C MET A 310 -4.98 2.33 -13.52
N PHE A 311 -4.29 1.19 -13.64
CA PHE A 311 -4.05 0.53 -14.93
C PHE A 311 -4.46 -0.94 -14.92
N ASN A 312 -5.19 -1.35 -15.95
CA ASN A 312 -5.68 -2.71 -16.17
C ASN A 312 -6.79 -3.26 -15.23
N PRO A 313 -7.52 -2.49 -14.40
CA PRO A 313 -8.80 -2.97 -13.90
C PRO A 313 -9.93 -2.60 -14.86
N CYS A 314 -10.99 -3.38 -14.81
CA CYS A 314 -12.27 -3.08 -15.42
C CYS A 314 -13.38 -3.59 -14.48
N ARG A 315 -14.45 -2.82 -14.35
CA ARG A 315 -15.64 -3.28 -13.63
C ARG A 315 -16.38 -4.29 -14.50
N ILE A 316 -16.57 -5.49 -13.97
CA ILE A 316 -17.33 -6.57 -14.61
C ILE A 316 -18.76 -6.50 -14.06
N PRO A 317 -19.80 -6.47 -14.92
CA PRO A 317 -21.18 -6.51 -14.48
C PRO A 317 -21.52 -7.89 -13.90
N GLY A 318 -22.39 -7.93 -12.89
CA GLY A 318 -22.91 -9.17 -12.32
C GLY A 318 -24.38 -9.03 -11.94
N ILE A 319 -25.05 -10.17 -11.75
CA ILE A 319 -26.51 -10.22 -11.50
C ILE A 319 -26.87 -9.55 -10.19
N GLU A 320 -26.09 -9.74 -9.12
CA GLU A 320 -26.34 -9.18 -7.77
C GLU A 320 -25.41 -8.03 -7.37
N ALA A 321 -24.15 -8.10 -7.82
CA ALA A 321 -23.17 -7.05 -7.65
C ALA A 321 -22.18 -7.13 -8.81
N GLY A 322 -21.66 -5.98 -9.23
CA GLY A 322 -20.48 -5.96 -10.09
C GLY A 322 -19.23 -6.42 -9.35
N MET A 323 -18.16 -6.73 -10.08
CA MET A 323 -16.85 -7.06 -9.54
C MET A 323 -15.78 -6.14 -10.13
N CYS A 324 -14.75 -5.80 -9.35
CA CYS A 324 -13.56 -5.10 -9.83
C CYS A 324 -12.30 -5.88 -9.41
N PRO A 325 -11.87 -6.89 -10.20
CA PRO A 325 -10.70 -7.70 -9.85
C PRO A 325 -9.44 -6.83 -9.83
N LEU A 326 -8.54 -7.11 -8.88
CA LEU A 326 -7.21 -6.50 -8.88
C LEU A 326 -6.39 -7.05 -10.06
N PRO A 327 -5.44 -6.28 -10.61
CA PRO A 327 -4.66 -6.71 -11.78
C PRO A 327 -3.79 -7.96 -11.58
N HIS A 328 -3.66 -8.45 -10.34
CA HIS A 328 -2.79 -9.57 -9.95
C HIS A 328 -3.53 -10.73 -9.27
N THR A 329 -4.84 -10.62 -9.08
CA THR A 329 -5.66 -11.75 -8.61
C THR A 329 -5.96 -12.69 -9.78
N PRO A 330 -5.62 -13.99 -9.71
CA PRO A 330 -6.09 -14.96 -10.69
C PRO A 330 -7.62 -14.96 -10.70
N ARG A 331 -8.24 -15.09 -11.89
CA ARG A 331 -9.69 -15.26 -12.01
C ARG A 331 -10.03 -16.62 -11.40
N SER A 332 -10.82 -16.64 -10.32
CA SER A 332 -11.56 -17.85 -9.96
C SER A 332 -12.75 -17.95 -10.92
N GLU A 333 -12.84 -19.05 -11.66
CA GLU A 333 -13.92 -19.33 -12.62
C GLU A 333 -15.23 -19.78 -11.93
N GLU A 334 -15.50 -19.35 -10.70
CA GLU A 334 -16.54 -19.96 -9.86
C GLU A 334 -17.94 -19.35 -9.97
N HIS A 335 -18.18 -18.39 -10.87
CA HIS A 335 -19.52 -17.84 -11.07
C HIS A 335 -19.85 -17.68 -12.56
N THR A 336 -20.15 -18.80 -13.20
CA THR A 336 -21.02 -18.88 -14.39
C THR A 336 -22.38 -19.42 -14.01
#